data_AF-A0A8H8JH16-F1
#
_entry.id   AF-A0A8H8JH16-F1
#
_cell.length_a   1.000
_cell.length_b   1.000
_cell.length_c   1.000
_cell.angle_alpha   90.00
_cell.angle_beta   90.00
_cell.angle_gamma   90.00
#
_symmetry.space_group_name_H-M   'P 1'
#
loop_
_entity.id
_entity.type
_entity.pdbx_description
1 polymer ?
#
loop_
_entity_poly.entity_id
_entity_poly.type
_entity_poly.pdbx_seq_one_letter_code
_entity_poly.pdbx_strand_id
1 'polypeptide(L)'
;MFSLTSSQRKSEMPPKSKSNPQELVKAFVSIAPAATYTFDGDRDSESAQLCRRERGKPEQCIQVSMQAKRLFETMQNMGYFCQLPFDPSQTHMECTRISK
;
A
#
# COMPACT_ATOMS: atom_id res chain seq x y z
N MET A 1 34.35 -32.96 -28.69
CA MET A 1 33.83 -31.62 -28.37
C MET A 1 32.60 -31.80 -27.50
N PHE A 2 32.75 -31.68 -26.18
CA PHE A 2 31.69 -31.92 -25.20
C PHE A 2 31.35 -30.62 -24.46
N SER A 3 30.08 -30.22 -24.60
CA SER A 3 29.13 -29.62 -23.65
C SER A 3 29.51 -28.56 -22.59
N LEU A 4 28.45 -27.82 -22.20
CA LEU A 4 28.15 -27.09 -20.93
C LEU A 4 28.33 -25.56 -21.02
N THR A 5 27.32 -24.74 -21.34
CA THR A 5 26.16 -24.27 -20.52
C THR A 5 26.48 -23.87 -19.08
N SER A 6 26.49 -22.56 -18.81
CA SER A 6 26.21 -21.97 -17.48
C SER A 6 25.63 -20.57 -17.71
N SER A 7 24.31 -20.43 -17.66
CA SER A 7 23.56 -20.09 -16.44
C SER A 7 23.81 -18.65 -15.99
N GLN A 8 23.13 -17.72 -16.66
CA GLN A 8 22.67 -16.50 -15.99
C GLN A 8 21.14 -16.54 -16.00
N ARG A 9 20.56 -17.16 -14.97
CA ARG A 9 19.17 -16.93 -14.59
C ARG A 9 19.07 -15.48 -14.12
N LYS A 10 18.83 -14.56 -15.06
CA LYS A 10 18.26 -13.27 -14.73
C LYS A 10 16.84 -13.58 -14.26
N SER A 11 16.59 -13.47 -12.96
CA SER A 11 15.26 -13.52 -12.41
C SER A 11 14.46 -12.39 -13.06
N GLU A 12 13.72 -12.73 -14.11
CA GLU A 12 12.67 -11.88 -14.65
C GLU A 12 11.68 -11.64 -13.51
N MET A 13 11.78 -10.43 -12.94
CA MET A 13 10.70 -9.87 -12.15
C MET A 13 9.43 -9.94 -13.01
N PRO A 14 8.32 -10.48 -12.48
CA PRO A 14 7.10 -10.57 -13.26
C PRO A 14 6.73 -9.19 -13.80
N PRO A 15 6.21 -9.11 -15.04
CA PRO A 15 5.88 -7.84 -15.66
C PRO A 15 4.99 -7.05 -14.72
N LYS A 16 5.35 -5.79 -14.42
CA LYS A 16 4.48 -4.84 -13.74
C LYS A 16 3.18 -4.79 -14.52
N SER A 17 2.20 -5.58 -14.09
CA SER A 17 0.81 -5.45 -14.50
C SER A 17 0.49 -3.97 -14.41
N LYS A 18 -0.04 -3.38 -15.49
CA LYS A 18 -0.56 -2.00 -15.48
C LYS A 18 -1.85 -1.96 -14.64
N SER A 19 -1.83 -2.49 -13.43
CA SER A 19 -2.94 -2.36 -12.50
C SER A 19 -2.99 -0.91 -12.06
N ASN A 20 -4.09 -0.26 -12.38
CA ASN A 20 -4.40 1.09 -11.93
C ASN A 20 -4.19 1.16 -10.40
N PRO A 21 -3.25 1.97 -9.88
CA PRO A 21 -2.94 2.00 -8.45
C PRO A 21 -4.17 2.32 -7.58
N GLN A 22 -5.11 3.13 -8.08
CA GLN A 22 -6.39 3.38 -7.39
C GLN A 22 -7.25 2.12 -7.26
N GLU A 23 -7.31 1.28 -8.29
CA GLU A 23 -8.08 0.03 -8.26
C GLU A 23 -7.46 -0.99 -7.29
N LEU A 24 -6.12 -1.04 -7.24
CA LEU A 24 -5.40 -1.86 -6.25
C LEU A 24 -5.76 -1.45 -4.83
N VAL A 25 -5.75 -0.14 -4.53
CA VAL A 25 -6.14 0.39 -3.22
C VAL A 25 -7.59 0.03 -2.90
N LYS A 26 -8.52 0.26 -3.85
CA LYS A 26 -9.94 -0.07 -3.67
C LYS A 26 -10.16 -1.55 -3.39
N ALA A 27 -9.49 -2.44 -4.12
CA ALA A 27 -9.59 -3.87 -3.93
C ALA A 27 -8.98 -4.32 -2.59
N PHE A 28 -7.89 -3.70 -2.16
CA PHE A 28 -7.26 -4.00 -0.87
C PHE A 28 -8.13 -3.55 0.32
N VAL A 29 -8.77 -2.38 0.18
CA VAL A 29 -9.65 -1.82 1.20
C VAL A 29 -11.00 -2.56 1.27
N SER A 30 -11.53 -3.05 0.15
CA SER A 30 -12.82 -3.74 0.10
C SER A 30 -12.85 -5.06 0.88
N ILE A 31 -11.68 -5.67 1.14
CA ILE A 31 -11.56 -6.91 1.93
C ILE A 31 -12.05 -6.72 3.37
N ALA A 32 -11.71 -5.60 4.00
CA ALA A 32 -12.16 -5.30 5.37
C ALA A 32 -12.34 -3.78 5.57
N PRO A 33 -13.44 -3.20 5.04
CA PRO A 33 -13.62 -1.74 5.05
C PRO A 33 -13.69 -1.10 6.43
N ALA A 34 -14.01 -1.89 7.46
CA ALA A 34 -14.06 -1.44 8.86
C ALA A 34 -12.69 -1.51 9.58
N ALA A 35 -11.64 -2.00 8.92
CA ALA A 35 -10.30 -2.05 9.50
C ALA A 35 -9.68 -0.64 9.58
N THR A 36 -8.64 -0.53 10.41
CA THR A 36 -7.75 0.64 10.39
C THR A 36 -6.72 0.44 9.29
N TYR A 37 -6.48 1.48 8.51
CA TYR A 37 -5.44 1.47 7.49
C TYR A 37 -4.35 2.45 7.88
N THR A 38 -3.10 2.10 7.60
CA THR A 38 -1.97 3.02 7.74
C THR A 38 -1.23 3.15 6.43
N PHE A 39 -0.68 4.33 6.15
CA PHE A 39 0.25 4.45 5.04
C PHE A 39 1.38 5.41 5.35
N ASP A 40 2.53 5.13 4.77
CA ASP A 40 3.71 5.99 4.79
C ASP A 40 4.35 6.02 3.40
N GLY A 41 5.06 7.09 3.11
CA GLY A 41 5.80 7.28 1.87
C GLY A 41 6.69 8.50 1.95
N ASP A 42 7.95 8.32 1.54
CA ASP A 42 8.91 9.42 1.48
C ASP A 42 8.38 10.55 0.58
N ARG A 43 8.71 11.80 0.94
CA ARG A 43 8.23 13.02 0.25
C ARG A 43 8.41 12.99 -1.26
N ASP A 44 9.50 12.40 -1.72
CA ASP A 44 9.89 12.34 -3.13
C ASP A 44 9.64 10.96 -3.77
N SER A 45 9.03 10.02 -3.04
CA SER A 45 8.74 8.68 -3.54
C SER A 45 7.46 8.67 -4.39
N GLU A 46 7.55 8.07 -5.57
CA GLU A 46 6.38 7.77 -6.42
C GLU A 46 5.57 6.58 -5.91
N SER A 47 5.97 5.98 -4.79
CA SER A 47 5.28 4.86 -4.17
C SER A 47 5.08 5.05 -2.66
N ALA A 48 4.01 4.45 -2.14
CA ALA A 48 3.69 4.44 -0.72
C ALA A 48 3.34 3.01 -0.30
N GLN A 49 3.58 2.70 0.96
CA GLN A 49 3.15 1.44 1.55
C GLN A 49 1.78 1.65 2.21
N LEU A 50 0.80 0.81 1.89
CA LEU A 50 -0.51 0.80 2.53
C LEU A 50 -0.66 -0.50 3.34
N CYS A 51 -0.90 -0.37 4.64
CA CYS A 51 -1.09 -1.48 5.56
C CYS A 51 -2.52 -1.51 6.11
N ARG A 52 -3.02 -2.72 6.37
CA ARG A 52 -4.32 -2.99 6.99
C ARG A 52 -4.12 -3.66 8.33
N ARG A 53 -4.71 -3.06 9.36
CA ARG A 53 -4.68 -3.55 10.75
C ARG A 53 -6.08 -3.98 11.17
N GLU A 54 -6.23 -5.28 11.42
CA GLU A 54 -7.45 -5.90 11.94
C GLU A 54 -7.17 -6.48 13.33
N ARG A 55 -8.15 -6.40 14.25
CA ARG A 55 -7.98 -6.96 15.60
C ARG A 55 -7.75 -8.48 15.52
N GLY A 56 -6.68 -8.96 16.15
CA GLY A 56 -6.35 -10.38 16.24
C GLY A 56 -5.79 -11.00 14.95
N LYS A 57 -5.47 -10.20 13.92
CA LYS A 57 -4.83 -10.67 12.69
C LYS A 57 -3.47 -9.98 12.50
N PRO A 58 -2.52 -10.64 11.83
CA PRO A 58 -1.28 -9.98 11.43
C PRO A 58 -1.58 -8.81 10.49
N GLU A 59 -0.80 -7.74 10.62
CA GLU A 59 -0.84 -6.60 9.70
C GLU A 59 -0.47 -7.05 8.29
N GLN A 60 -1.21 -6.58 7.30
CA GLN A 60 -0.97 -6.89 5.89
C GLN A 60 -0.64 -5.62 5.14
N CYS A 61 0.42 -5.60 4.34
CA CYS A 61 0.85 -4.41 3.61
C CYS A 61 0.99 -4.68 2.12
N ILE A 62 0.71 -3.66 1.31
CA ILE A 62 0.95 -3.64 -0.12
C ILE A 62 1.78 -2.41 -0.51
N GLN A 63 2.65 -2.57 -1.51
CA GLN A 63 3.31 -1.42 -2.14
C GLN A 63 2.40 -0.86 -3.23
N VAL A 64 2.08 0.42 -3.14
CA VAL A 64 1.25 1.12 -4.12
C VAL A 64 2.15 2.05 -4.90
N SER A 65 2.15 1.94 -6.24
CA SER A 65 2.85 2.90 -7.12
C SER A 65 2.07 4.21 -7.22
N MET A 66 1.93 4.88 -6.08
CA MET A 66 1.22 6.15 -5.89
C MET A 66 1.89 6.93 -4.76
N GLN A 67 2.10 8.24 -4.96
CA GLN A 67 2.59 9.14 -3.91
C GLN A 67 1.66 9.16 -2.70
N ALA A 68 2.22 9.33 -1.50
CA ALA A 68 1.48 9.36 -0.24
C ALA A 68 0.34 10.40 -0.25
N LYS A 69 0.56 11.59 -0.83
CA LYS A 69 -0.48 12.62 -0.99
C LYS A 69 -1.68 12.12 -1.82
N ARG A 70 -1.43 11.43 -2.92
CA ARG A 70 -2.51 10.91 -3.78
C ARG A 70 -3.20 9.72 -3.14
N LEU A 71 -2.50 8.95 -2.32
CA LEU A 71 -3.09 7.88 -1.50
C LEU A 71 -4.01 8.46 -0.42
N PHE A 72 -3.60 9.54 0.27
CA PHE A 72 -4.45 10.31 1.17
C PHE A 72 -5.75 10.75 0.49
N GLU A 73 -5.66 11.43 -0.65
CA GLU A 73 -6.83 11.86 -1.43
C GLU A 73 -7.74 10.68 -1.82
N THR A 74 -7.15 9.55 -2.21
CA THR A 74 -7.89 8.33 -2.57
C THR A 74 -8.68 7.78 -1.39
N MET A 75 -8.06 7.68 -0.21
CA MET A 75 -8.71 7.20 1.01
C MET A 75 -9.85 8.14 1.46
N GLN A 76 -9.62 9.46 1.43
CA GLN A 76 -10.63 10.46 1.78
C GLN A 76 -11.85 10.38 0.84
N ASN A 77 -11.62 10.24 -0.48
CA ASN A 77 -12.68 10.06 -1.47
C ASN A 77 -13.48 8.76 -1.28
N MET A 78 -12.89 7.76 -0.60
CA MET A 78 -13.55 6.51 -0.22
C MET A 78 -14.30 6.60 1.12
N GLY A 79 -14.34 7.77 1.75
CA GLY A 79 -15.04 8.00 3.01
C GLY A 79 -14.24 7.58 4.24
N TYR A 80 -12.91 7.64 4.17
CA TYR A 80 -12.02 7.50 5.32
C TYR A 80 -11.63 8.88 5.86
N PHE A 81 -11.41 8.95 7.16
CA PHE A 81 -10.77 10.06 7.85
C PHE A 81 -9.35 9.63 8.21
N CYS A 82 -8.37 10.34 7.64
CA CYS A 82 -6.95 10.09 7.83
C CYS A 82 -6.30 11.20 8.66
N GLN A 83 -5.56 10.81 9.69
CA GLN A 83 -4.88 11.73 10.61
C GLN A 83 -3.53 11.18 11.07
N LEU A 84 -2.63 12.08 11.46
CA LEU A 84 -1.36 11.65 12.06
C LEU A 84 -1.67 11.08 13.45
N PRO A 85 -0.92 10.06 13.90
CA PRO A 85 -0.96 9.61 15.28
C PRO A 85 -0.76 10.77 16.25
N PHE A 86 -1.32 10.61 17.45
CA PHE A 86 -1.07 11.56 18.53
C PHE A 86 0.40 11.58 18.97
N ASP A 87 1.07 10.43 18.86
CA ASP A 87 2.49 10.29 19.14
C ASP A 87 3.31 11.00 18.05
N PRO A 88 4.02 12.09 18.38
CA PRO A 88 4.76 12.88 17.40
C PRO A 88 5.98 12.17 16.82
N SER A 89 6.36 11.00 17.36
CA SER A 89 7.43 10.17 16.81
C SER A 89 6.98 9.31 15.63
N GLN A 90 5.66 9.16 15.42
CA GLN A 90 5.10 8.35 14.34
C GLN A 90 4.77 9.23 13.13
N THR A 91 5.24 8.82 11.95
CA THR A 91 5.11 9.58 10.70
C THR A 91 4.08 9.00 9.74
N HIS A 92 3.59 7.78 10.01
CA HIS A 92 2.57 7.17 9.19
C HIS A 92 1.22 7.86 9.40
N MET A 93 0.39 7.83 8.36
CA MET A 93 -0.99 8.31 8.42
C MET A 93 -1.89 7.18 8.86
N GLU A 94 -2.84 7.43 9.77
CA GLU A 94 -3.87 6.45 10.18
C GLU A 94 -5.24 6.85 9.62
N CYS A 95 -5.85 5.96 8.86
CA CYS A 95 -7.15 6.13 8.22
C CYS A 95 -8.19 5.20 8.83
N THR A 96 -9.33 5.76 9.21
CA THR A 96 -10.49 5.02 9.71
C THR A 96 -11.75 5.41 8.96
N ARG A 97 -12.70 4.49 8.81
CA ARG A 97 -13.92 4.75 8.05
C ARG A 97 -14.80 5.75 8.77
N ILE A 98 -15.25 6.78 8.06
CA ILE A 98 -16.21 7.76 8.60
C ILE A 98 -17.55 7.05 8.73
N SER A 99 -18.06 6.99 9.96
CA SER A 99 -19.43 6.56 10.22
C SER A 99 -20.36 7.71 9.82
N LYS A 100 -21.41 7.41 9.05
CA LYS A 100 -22.47 8.38 8.75
C LYS A 100 -23.32 8.66 10.00
#